data_AF-X1MZ24-F1
#
_entry.id   AF-X1MZ24-F1
#
_cell.length_a   1.000
_cell.length_b   1.000
_cell.length_c   1.000
_cell.angle_alpha   90.00
_cell.angle_beta   90.00
_cell.angle_gamma   90.00
#
_symmetry.space_group_name_H-M   'P 1'
#
loop_
_entity.id
_entity.type
_entity.pdbx_description
1 polymer ?
#
loop_
_entity_poly.entity_id
_entity_poly.type
_entity_poly.pdbx_seq_one_letter_code
_entity_poly.pdbx_strand_id
1 'polypeptide(L)'
;MKDIGNFLRERREAKGISLIEVEKDLKIRKKYLQALEEGNVDIIPGKAYLIGYLRNYCKYLGVDEENINQIIQTYKNLEKQKTGLEKTKEENIYLKTRKKSLFEKKKFFFPVNYVYLTSFVLIIFIGLLLLSRSLKEAQDFPIPSPEIGKETDINI
;
A
#
# COMPACT_ATOMS: atom_id res chain seq x y z
N MET A 1 27.44 -4.01 -10.92
CA MET A 1 28.43 -4.65 -10.02
C MET A 1 29.33 -5.62 -10.77
N LYS A 2 28.81 -6.35 -11.76
CA LYS A 2 29.58 -7.31 -12.56
C LYS A 2 30.83 -6.70 -13.19
N ASP A 3 30.78 -5.44 -13.64
CA ASP A 3 31.94 -4.77 -14.26
C ASP A 3 33.09 -4.52 -13.27
N ILE A 4 32.78 -4.09 -12.03
CA ILE A 4 33.79 -3.94 -10.97
C ILE A 4 34.37 -5.31 -10.61
N GLY A 5 33.52 -6.32 -10.47
CA GLY A 5 33.95 -7.67 -10.14
C GLY A 5 34.87 -8.29 -11.21
N ASN A 6 34.50 -8.15 -12.49
CA ASN A 6 35.31 -8.57 -13.62
C ASN A 6 36.67 -7.86 -13.63
N PHE A 7 36.69 -6.54 -13.42
CA PHE A 7 37.93 -5.77 -13.34
C PHE A 7 38.87 -6.27 -12.24
N LEU A 8 38.34 -6.60 -11.05
CA LEU A 8 39.15 -7.18 -9.96
C LEU A 8 39.70 -8.55 -10.34
N ARG A 9 38.86 -9.40 -10.96
CA ARG A 9 39.25 -10.72 -11.44
C ARG A 9 40.36 -10.65 -12.47
N GLU A 10 40.17 -9.84 -13.51
CA GLU A 10 41.13 -9.64 -14.60
C GLU A 10 42.48 -9.17 -14.07
N ARG A 11 42.48 -8.20 -13.13
CA ARG A 11 43.70 -7.73 -12.46
C ARG A 11 44.38 -8.83 -11.65
N ARG A 12 43.63 -9.65 -10.90
CA ARG A 12 44.19 -10.78 -10.15
C ARG A 12 44.82 -11.80 -11.08
N GLU A 13 44.10 -12.17 -12.14
CA GLU A 13 44.51 -13.19 -13.11
C GLU A 13 45.72 -12.74 -13.92
N ALA A 14 45.77 -11.46 -14.32
CA ALA A 14 46.94 -10.86 -14.97
C ALA A 14 48.21 -10.91 -14.10
N LYS A 15 48.05 -10.93 -12.76
CA LYS A 15 49.16 -11.11 -11.81
C LYS A 15 49.47 -12.58 -11.52
N GLY A 16 48.67 -13.53 -12.01
CA GLY A 16 48.83 -14.97 -11.74
C GLY A 16 48.53 -15.38 -10.29
N ILE A 17 47.81 -14.54 -9.53
CA ILE A 17 47.56 -14.77 -8.10
C ILE A 17 46.28 -15.59 -7.90
N SER A 18 46.32 -16.59 -7.02
CA SER A 18 45.13 -17.38 -6.67
C SER A 18 44.31 -16.70 -5.57
N LEU A 19 42.99 -16.92 -5.52
CA LEU A 19 42.16 -16.43 -4.40
C LEU A 19 42.59 -16.97 -3.03
N ILE A 20 43.23 -18.15 -3.00
CA ILE A 20 43.74 -18.77 -1.76
C ILE A 20 44.95 -17.97 -1.23
N GLU A 21 45.80 -17.50 -2.13
CA GLU A 21 46.94 -16.65 -1.80
C GLU A 21 46.48 -15.29 -1.27
N VAL A 22 45.53 -14.65 -1.96
CA VAL A 22 44.92 -13.40 -1.47
C VAL A 22 44.27 -13.59 -0.10
N GLU A 23 43.59 -14.72 0.15
CA GLU A 23 43.00 -15.03 1.46
C GLU A 23 44.08 -15.13 2.55
N LYS A 24 45.20 -15.79 2.27
CA LYS A 24 46.32 -15.92 3.19
C LYS A 24 46.92 -14.55 3.54
N ASP A 25 47.06 -13.68 2.56
CA ASP A 25 47.75 -12.39 2.71
C ASP A 25 46.84 -11.35 3.37
N LEU A 26 45.60 -11.22 2.91
CA LEU A 26 44.67 -10.21 3.39
C LEU A 26 43.84 -10.64 4.60
N LYS A 27 43.87 -11.93 4.97
CA LYS A 27 42.99 -12.53 5.99
C LYS A 27 41.51 -12.33 5.70
N ILE A 28 41.16 -12.24 4.41
CA ILE A 28 39.78 -12.15 3.92
C ILE A 28 39.42 -13.53 3.37
N ARG A 29 38.34 -14.13 3.89
CA ARG A 29 37.93 -15.48 3.45
C ARG A 29 37.75 -15.53 1.94
N LYS A 30 38.21 -16.59 1.27
CA LYS A 30 38.10 -16.75 -0.20
C LYS A 30 36.70 -16.50 -0.72
N LYS A 31 35.67 -16.98 0.00
CA LYS A 31 34.26 -16.79 -0.37
C LYS A 31 33.87 -15.31 -0.52
N TYR A 32 34.48 -14.40 0.25
CA TYR A 32 34.19 -12.96 0.17
C TYR A 32 34.95 -12.30 -0.98
N LEU A 33 36.18 -12.73 -1.26
CA LEU A 33 36.92 -12.27 -2.44
C LEU A 33 36.24 -12.71 -3.73
N GLN A 34 35.78 -13.96 -3.78
CA GLN A 34 34.97 -14.48 -4.88
C GLN A 34 33.67 -13.68 -5.05
N ALA A 35 32.97 -13.38 -3.94
CA ALA A 35 31.78 -12.52 -3.98
C ALA A 35 32.05 -11.11 -4.53
N LEU A 36 33.22 -10.51 -4.23
CA LEU A 36 33.63 -9.24 -4.83
C LEU A 36 33.80 -9.38 -6.35
N GLU A 37 34.46 -10.44 -6.82
CA GLU A 37 34.66 -10.70 -8.26
C GLU A 37 33.38 -11.05 -9.00
N GLU A 38 32.43 -11.72 -8.36
CA GLU A 38 31.14 -12.07 -8.95
C GLU A 38 30.10 -10.95 -8.85
N GLY A 39 30.40 -9.91 -8.04
CA GLY A 39 29.44 -8.86 -7.70
C GLY A 39 28.30 -9.33 -6.78
N ASN A 40 28.40 -10.51 -6.18
CA ASN A 40 27.46 -11.07 -5.22
C ASN A 40 27.82 -10.64 -3.79
N VAL A 41 27.75 -9.35 -3.53
CA VAL A 41 28.18 -8.74 -2.25
C VAL A 41 27.20 -8.98 -1.10
N ASP A 42 26.01 -9.50 -1.39
CA ASP A 42 24.93 -9.68 -0.42
C ASP A 42 25.28 -10.74 0.66
N ILE A 43 26.25 -11.62 0.37
CA ILE A 43 26.74 -12.62 1.33
C ILE A 43 27.77 -12.06 2.34
N ILE A 44 28.25 -10.82 2.13
CA ILE A 44 29.26 -10.21 3.00
C ILE A 44 28.54 -9.69 4.26
N PRO A 45 29.04 -9.98 5.49
CA PRO A 45 28.28 -9.77 6.74
C PRO A 45 27.91 -8.33 7.09
N GLY A 46 28.33 -7.35 6.30
CA GLY A 46 27.98 -5.95 6.49
C GLY A 46 28.72 -5.03 5.54
N LYS A 47 28.13 -3.86 5.32
CA LYS A 47 28.67 -2.83 4.43
C LYS A 47 30.06 -2.37 4.84
N ALA A 48 30.33 -2.22 6.13
CA ALA A 48 31.64 -1.81 6.62
C ALA A 48 32.74 -2.80 6.20
N TYR A 49 32.48 -4.10 6.35
CA TYR A 49 33.38 -5.16 5.89
C TYR A 49 33.59 -5.11 4.39
N LEU A 50 32.50 -4.96 3.64
CA LEU A 50 32.56 -4.89 2.19
C LEU A 50 33.47 -3.76 1.68
N ILE A 51 33.33 -2.56 2.23
CA ILE A 51 34.16 -1.41 1.84
C ILE A 51 35.63 -1.67 2.22
N GLY A 52 35.89 -2.22 3.41
CA GLY A 52 37.24 -2.58 3.85
C GLY A 52 37.88 -3.65 2.95
N TYR A 53 37.13 -4.72 2.64
CA TYR A 53 37.60 -5.81 1.79
C TYR A 53 37.86 -5.34 0.37
N LEU A 54 36.94 -4.57 -0.21
CA LEU A 54 37.10 -3.99 -1.55
C LEU A 54 38.34 -3.10 -1.62
N ARG A 55 38.52 -2.20 -0.64
CA ARG A 55 39.70 -1.32 -0.57
C ARG A 55 40.99 -2.12 -0.45
N ASN A 56 41.06 -3.06 0.50
CA ASN A 56 42.26 -3.86 0.72
C ASN A 56 42.59 -4.71 -0.50
N TYR A 57 41.59 -5.27 -1.15
CA TYR A 57 41.79 -6.08 -2.34
C TYR A 57 42.28 -5.25 -3.53
N CYS A 58 41.69 -4.07 -3.77
CA CYS A 58 42.20 -3.15 -4.80
C CYS A 58 43.66 -2.74 -4.53
N LYS A 59 44.01 -2.42 -3.28
CA LYS A 59 45.40 -2.08 -2.90
C LYS A 59 46.36 -3.24 -3.18
N TYR A 60 45.96 -4.45 -2.80
CA TYR A 60 46.73 -5.66 -3.07
C TYR A 60 46.94 -5.91 -4.58
N LEU A 61 45.92 -5.61 -5.39
CA LEU A 61 45.98 -5.67 -6.85
C LEU A 61 46.74 -4.50 -7.49
N GLY A 62 47.25 -3.55 -6.71
CA GLY A 62 48.04 -2.42 -7.20
C GLY A 62 47.19 -1.36 -7.91
N VAL A 63 45.91 -1.26 -7.58
CA VAL A 63 45.06 -0.15 -8.03
C VAL A 63 45.46 1.12 -7.27
N ASP A 64 45.61 2.23 -7.98
CA ASP A 64 45.91 3.53 -7.39
C ASP A 64 44.76 4.06 -6.51
N GLU A 65 45.10 4.93 -5.56
CA GLU A 65 44.16 5.39 -4.54
C GLU A 65 42.99 6.19 -5.14
N GLU A 66 43.21 6.91 -6.24
CA GLU A 66 42.15 7.66 -6.93
C GLU A 66 41.10 6.71 -7.53
N ASN A 67 41.54 5.71 -8.29
CA ASN A 67 40.68 4.68 -8.84
C ASN A 67 39.98 3.86 -7.75
N ILE A 68 40.65 3.56 -6.63
CA ILE A 68 40.03 2.91 -5.47
C ILE A 68 38.85 3.73 -4.95
N ASN A 69 39.04 5.04 -4.79
CA ASN A 69 38.00 5.92 -4.28
C ASN A 69 36.82 5.99 -5.26
N GLN A 70 37.08 6.06 -6.57
CA GLN A 70 36.03 6.00 -7.59
C GLN A 70 35.23 4.69 -7.53
N ILE A 71 35.91 3.54 -7.45
CA ILE A 71 35.27 2.22 -7.32
C ILE A 71 34.37 2.16 -6.09
N ILE A 72 34.86 2.65 -4.94
CA ILE A 72 34.11 2.68 -3.68
C ILE A 72 32.88 3.60 -3.78
N GLN A 73 33.02 4.76 -4.45
CA GLN A 73 31.88 5.67 -4.63
C GLN A 73 30.83 5.08 -5.56
N THR A 74 31.24 4.48 -6.68
CA THR A 74 30.35 3.75 -7.59
C THR A 74 29.59 2.66 -6.82
N TYR A 75 30.28 1.91 -5.96
CA TYR A 75 29.63 0.92 -5.10
C TYR A 75 28.56 1.54 -4.18
N LYS A 76 28.91 2.61 -3.46
CA LYS A 76 27.97 3.29 -2.55
C LYS A 76 26.75 3.84 -3.27
N ASN A 77 26.90 4.32 -4.51
CA ASN A 77 25.81 4.85 -5.31
C ASN A 77 24.85 3.75 -5.77
N LEU A 78 25.39 2.61 -6.23
CA LEU A 78 24.58 1.43 -6.60
C LEU A 78 23.76 0.92 -5.42
N GLU A 79 24.34 0.90 -4.22
CA GLU A 79 23.63 0.47 -3.01
C GLU A 79 22.51 1.44 -2.62
N LYS A 80 22.77 2.76 -2.66
CA LYS A 80 21.73 3.77 -2.41
C LYS A 80 20.53 3.63 -3.36
N GLN A 81 20.79 3.32 -4.63
CA GLN A 81 19.73 3.06 -5.61
C GLN A 81 18.94 1.80 -5.25
N LYS A 82 19.59 0.70 -4.89
CA LYS A 82 18.90 -0.53 -4.42
C LYS A 82 18.00 -0.23 -3.20
N THR A 83 18.52 0.45 -2.18
CA THR A 83 17.74 0.79 -0.98
C THR A 83 16.58 1.73 -1.28
N GLY A 84 16.75 2.68 -2.20
CA GLY A 84 15.67 3.57 -2.64
C GLY A 84 14.55 2.81 -3.35
N LEU A 85 14.92 1.91 -4.26
CA LEU A 85 13.97 1.06 -5.01
C LEU A 85 13.17 0.12 -4.09
N GLU A 86 13.82 -0.47 -3.08
CA GLU A 86 13.12 -1.33 -2.11
C GLU A 86 12.12 -0.54 -1.25
N LYS A 87 12.52 0.63 -0.74
CA LYS A 87 11.61 1.51 0.02
C LYS A 87 10.39 1.93 -0.78
N THR A 88 10.58 2.35 -2.04
CA THR A 88 9.47 2.73 -2.92
C THR A 88 8.57 1.54 -3.23
N LYS A 89 9.12 0.34 -3.39
CA LYS A 89 8.33 -0.88 -3.63
C LYS A 89 7.51 -1.26 -2.40
N GLU A 90 8.09 -1.25 -1.21
CA GLU A 90 7.39 -1.50 0.06
C GLU A 90 6.30 -0.47 0.34
N GLU A 91 6.58 0.81 0.15
CA GLU A 91 5.60 1.89 0.31
C GLU A 91 4.41 1.72 -0.64
N ASN A 92 4.67 1.41 -1.92
CA ASN A 92 3.60 1.15 -2.89
C ASN A 92 2.79 -0.12 -2.55
N ILE A 93 3.42 -1.17 -2.03
CA ILE A 93 2.71 -2.39 -1.56
C ILE A 93 1.82 -2.06 -0.36
N TYR A 94 2.33 -1.31 0.61
CA TYR A 94 1.56 -0.86 1.78
C TYR A 94 0.41 0.06 1.38
N LEU A 95 0.66 1.06 0.53
CA LEU A 95 -0.36 1.98 0.03
C LEU A 95 -1.42 1.27 -0.81
N LYS A 96 -1.03 0.30 -1.66
CA LYS A 96 -1.97 -0.54 -2.44
C LYS A 96 -2.88 -1.35 -1.53
N THR A 97 -2.33 -1.95 -0.48
CA THR A 97 -3.08 -2.76 0.49
C THR A 97 -4.01 -1.88 1.33
N ARG A 98 -3.51 -0.74 1.83
CA ARG A 98 -4.28 0.23 2.62
C ARG A 98 -5.42 0.86 1.82
N LYS A 99 -5.17 1.29 0.58
CA LYS A 99 -6.19 1.89 -0.31
C LYS A 99 -7.33 0.90 -0.61
N LYS A 100 -7.03 -0.40 -0.72
CA LYS A 100 -8.04 -1.45 -0.87
C LYS A 100 -8.92 -1.59 0.40
N SER A 101 -8.31 -1.61 1.58
CA SER A 101 -9.04 -1.71 2.86
C SER A 101 -9.89 -0.49 3.21
N LEU A 102 -9.48 0.71 2.76
CA LEU A 102 -10.24 1.95 2.96
C LEU A 102 -11.44 2.07 2.02
N PHE A 103 -11.39 1.43 0.85
CA PHE A 103 -12.51 1.41 -0.09
C PHE A 103 -13.57 0.36 0.28
N GLU A 104 -13.17 -0.75 0.92
CA GLU A 104 -14.11 -1.79 1.38
C GLU A 104 -14.98 -1.35 2.56
N LYS A 105 -14.49 -0.49 3.47
CA LYS A 105 -15.30 -0.01 4.60
C LYS A 105 -16.41 0.98 4.22
N LYS A 106 -16.31 1.65 3.07
CA LYS A 106 -17.30 2.69 2.68
C LYS A 106 -18.58 2.13 2.06
N LYS A 107 -18.60 0.86 1.64
CA LYS A 107 -19.81 0.19 1.08
C LYS A 107 -20.65 -0.56 2.11
N PHE A 108 -20.16 -0.77 3.34
CA PHE A 108 -20.84 -1.63 4.32
C PHE A 108 -21.84 -0.90 5.24
N PHE A 109 -21.82 0.43 5.30
CA PHE A 109 -22.63 1.22 6.26
C PHE A 109 -23.80 2.00 5.63
N PHE A 110 -24.36 1.51 4.51
CA PHE A 110 -25.38 2.26 3.73
C PHE A 110 -26.64 1.53 3.21
N PRO A 111 -27.10 0.35 3.69
CA PRO A 111 -28.45 -0.12 3.28
C PRO A 111 -29.52 -0.14 4.38
N VAL A 112 -29.17 -0.27 5.66
CA VAL A 112 -30.19 -0.60 6.69
C VAL A 112 -31.09 0.58 7.05
N ASN A 113 -30.53 1.75 7.34
CA ASN A 113 -31.32 2.93 7.68
C ASN A 113 -32.13 3.47 6.50
N TYR A 114 -31.68 3.25 5.26
CA TYR A 114 -32.39 3.69 4.06
C TYR A 114 -33.61 2.80 3.76
N VAL A 115 -33.53 1.51 4.08
CA VAL A 115 -34.69 0.60 4.01
C VAL A 115 -35.77 1.00 5.01
N TYR A 116 -35.41 1.35 6.25
CA TYR A 116 -36.38 1.85 7.22
C TYR A 116 -36.95 3.21 6.83
N LEU A 117 -36.12 4.11 6.30
CA LEU A 117 -36.56 5.44 5.86
C LEU A 117 -37.54 5.35 4.69
N THR A 118 -37.26 4.51 3.69
CA THR A 118 -38.15 4.29 2.54
C THR A 118 -39.45 3.59 2.94
N SER A 119 -39.39 2.60 3.84
CA SER A 119 -40.59 1.96 4.42
C SER A 119 -41.48 2.95 5.16
N PHE A 120 -40.88 3.82 6.00
CA PHE A 120 -41.62 4.83 6.75
C PHE A 120 -42.35 5.83 5.82
N VAL A 121 -41.68 6.30 4.77
CA VAL A 121 -42.29 7.20 3.77
C VAL A 121 -43.44 6.51 3.03
N LEU A 122 -43.29 5.22 2.68
CA LEU A 122 -44.34 4.45 2.01
C LEU A 122 -45.59 4.29 2.88
N ILE A 123 -45.42 4.00 4.18
CA ILE A 123 -46.52 3.86 5.13
C ILE A 123 -47.31 5.18 5.27
N ILE A 124 -46.61 6.31 5.39
CA ILE A 124 -47.25 7.63 5.44
C ILE A 124 -48.04 7.90 4.16
N PHE A 125 -47.44 7.60 3.00
CA PHE A 125 -48.09 7.81 1.71
C PHE A 125 -49.38 6.98 1.56
N ILE A 126 -49.35 5.70 1.97
CA ILE A 126 -50.53 4.83 1.96
C ILE A 126 -51.60 5.35 2.93
N GLY A 127 -51.21 5.78 4.13
CA GLY A 127 -52.13 6.37 5.11
C GLY A 127 -52.83 7.61 4.58
N LEU A 128 -52.11 8.52 3.93
CA LEU A 128 -52.68 9.70 3.29
C LEU A 128 -53.62 9.33 2.13
N LEU A 129 -53.29 8.31 1.33
CA LEU A 129 -54.19 7.82 0.29
C LEU A 129 -55.49 7.27 0.85
N LEU A 130 -55.43 6.46 1.92
CA LEU A 130 -56.63 5.93 2.57
C LEU A 130 -57.48 7.04 3.21
N LEU A 131 -56.85 8.00 3.87
CA LEU A 131 -57.54 9.15 4.45
C LEU A 131 -58.23 10.00 3.37
N SER A 132 -57.55 10.25 2.25
CA SER A 132 -58.15 10.99 1.13
C SER A 132 -59.36 10.28 0.52
N ARG A 133 -59.43 8.95 0.59
CA ARG A 133 -60.60 8.17 0.17
C ARG A 133 -61.74 8.26 1.17
N SER A 134 -61.45 8.10 2.47
CA SER A 134 -62.46 8.20 3.53
C SER A 134 -63.14 9.58 3.57
N LEU A 135 -62.40 10.66 3.31
CA LEU A 135 -62.98 12.00 3.21
C LEU A 135 -63.92 12.18 2.01
N LYS A 136 -63.71 11.45 0.91
CA LYS A 136 -64.65 11.45 -0.22
C LYS A 136 -65.95 10.73 0.13
N GLU A 137 -65.87 9.58 0.80
CA GLU A 137 -67.06 8.86 1.28
C GLU A 137 -67.85 9.66 2.32
N ALA A 138 -67.17 10.42 3.19
CA ALA A 138 -67.80 11.27 4.18
C ALA A 138 -68.69 12.38 3.57
N GLN A 139 -68.35 12.84 2.36
CA GLN A 139 -69.10 13.86 1.65
C GLN A 139 -70.36 13.31 0.95
N ASP A 140 -70.44 11.98 0.76
CA ASP A 140 -71.57 11.28 0.14
C ASP A 140 -72.62 10.78 1.17
N PHE A 141 -72.47 11.09 2.46
CA PHE A 141 -73.53 10.77 3.43
C PHE A 141 -74.75 11.67 3.20
N PRO A 142 -75.94 11.11 2.87
CA PRO A 142 -77.15 11.89 2.72
C PRO A 142 -77.53 12.50 4.07
N ILE A 143 -77.64 13.83 4.11
CA ILE A 143 -78.06 14.57 5.30
C ILE A 143 -79.49 14.11 5.64
N PRO A 144 -79.76 13.54 6.84
CA PRO A 144 -81.12 13.22 7.24
C PRO A 144 -81.93 14.52 7.27
N SER A 145 -83.06 14.54 6.56
CA SER A 145 -83.95 15.69 6.51
C SER A 145 -84.48 16.02 7.91
N PRO A 146 -84.56 17.30 8.31
CA PRO A 146 -85.02 17.66 9.64
C PRO A 146 -86.46 17.17 9.86
N GLU A 147 -86.64 16.39 10.91
CA GLU A 147 -87.93 15.89 11.37
C GLU A 147 -88.72 17.07 11.94
N ILE A 148 -89.70 17.58 11.17
CA ILE A 148 -90.58 18.67 11.62
C ILE A 148 -91.55 18.08 12.65
N GLY A 149 -91.20 18.20 13.93
CA GLY A 149 -92.11 17.93 15.04
C GLY A 149 -93.30 18.88 14.99
N LYS A 150 -94.48 18.33 14.73
CA LYS A 150 -95.77 19.01 14.80
C LYS A 150 -96.22 19.16 16.25
N GLU A 151 -96.71 20.37 16.54
CA GLU A 151 -97.70 20.72 17.58
C GLU A 151 -97.26 20.45 19.04
N THR A 152 -97.57 21.30 20.01
CA THR A 152 -98.91 21.83 20.30
C THR A 152 -98.83 23.14 21.09
N ASP A 153 -99.79 24.01 20.78
CA ASP A 153 -100.26 25.13 21.57
C ASP A 153 -100.24 24.90 23.08
N ILE A 154 -99.70 25.86 23.85
CA ILE A 154 -100.20 26.10 25.21
C ILE A 154 -100.17 27.62 25.49
N ASN A 155 -101.38 28.18 25.58
CA ASN A 155 -101.75 29.50 26.10
C ASN A 155 -101.25 29.71 27.56
N ILE A 156 -100.82 30.94 27.89
CA ILE A 156 -101.47 31.92 28.79
C ILE A 156 -100.66 33.23 28.70
#